data_AF-A0A954UXT2-F1
#
_entry.id   AF-A0A954UXT2-F1
#
_cell.length_a   1.000
_cell.length_b   1.000
_cell.length_c   1.000
_cell.angle_alpha   90.00
_cell.angle_beta   90.00
_cell.angle_gamma   90.00
#
_symmetry.space_group_name_H-M   'P 1'
#
loop_
_entity.id
_entity.type
_entity.pdbx_description
1 polymer ?
#
loop_
_entity_poly.entity_id
_entity_poly.type
_entity_poly.pdbx_seq_one_letter_code
_entity_poly.pdbx_strand_id
1 'polypeptide(L)'
;MATLRLDGQLLHALLATRLPGGVPEVQARWSLHDRSGLESKGPPHRATFHRWTQGQVPRTADDLLRLSGILDVDPICLLKLPERNPEATMERLASTYVHGRWEPPALEFLQEFMGRRAAWPPPSLARDYFGRDWHKREITHDATDRTNFYATLRIAPLDGSRCGGPFVYHVAFRHTSLFGKRWLQYGLVLRHGNRISLRHINGHIDGCDARDALAPNLVETWFGPSPAVFCVASLHPFTLDLIEAGPTGEPVVRFPG
;
A
#
# COMPACT_ATOMS: atom_id res chain seq x y z
N MET A 1 -12.45 3.35 -21.67
CA MET A 1 -11.25 3.70 -20.88
C MET A 1 -10.93 2.54 -19.96
N ALA A 2 -9.65 2.20 -19.77
CA ALA A 2 -9.27 1.10 -18.90
C ALA A 2 -9.44 1.53 -17.43
N THR A 3 -10.23 0.79 -16.67
CA THR A 3 -10.62 1.13 -15.29
C THR A 3 -9.79 0.30 -14.33
N LEU A 4 -9.50 0.84 -13.15
CA LEU A 4 -8.92 0.08 -12.04
C LEU A 4 -9.81 -1.12 -11.73
N ARG A 5 -9.20 -2.29 -11.50
CA ARG A 5 -9.91 -3.54 -11.20
C ARG A 5 -9.38 -4.16 -9.93
N LEU A 6 -10.15 -5.10 -9.38
CA LEU A 6 -9.62 -6.01 -8.38
C LEU A 6 -8.72 -7.04 -9.07
N ASP A 7 -7.60 -7.42 -8.45
CA ASP A 7 -6.80 -8.54 -8.89
C ASP A 7 -7.49 -9.85 -8.48
N GLY A 8 -8.34 -10.34 -9.37
CA GLY A 8 -9.13 -11.54 -9.15
C GLY A 8 -8.29 -12.81 -8.97
N GLN A 9 -7.14 -12.89 -9.63
CA GLN A 9 -6.23 -14.03 -9.53
C GLN A 9 -5.55 -14.05 -8.16
N LEU A 10 -5.03 -12.90 -7.73
CA LEU A 10 -4.47 -12.76 -6.40
C LEU A 10 -5.52 -13.03 -5.31
N LEU A 11 -6.73 -12.48 -5.46
CA LEU A 11 -7.82 -12.73 -4.52
C LEU A 11 -8.13 -14.23 -4.40
N HIS A 12 -8.22 -14.95 -5.53
CA HIS A 12 -8.41 -16.40 -5.52
C HIS A 12 -7.28 -17.12 -4.79
N ALA A 13 -6.02 -16.75 -5.05
CA ALA A 13 -4.86 -17.35 -4.39
C ALA A 13 -4.86 -17.08 -2.87
N LEU A 14 -5.20 -15.86 -2.44
CA LEU A 14 -5.29 -15.50 -1.03
C LEU A 14 -6.42 -16.24 -0.31
N LEU A 15 -7.59 -16.38 -0.95
CA LEU A 15 -8.70 -17.16 -0.41
C LEU A 15 -8.27 -18.62 -0.20
N ALA A 16 -7.68 -19.25 -1.22
CA ALA A 16 -7.26 -20.64 -1.14
C ALA A 16 -6.18 -20.89 -0.07
N THR A 17 -5.26 -19.96 0.09
CA THR A 17 -4.12 -20.12 1.01
C THR A 17 -4.43 -19.71 2.45
N ARG A 18 -5.26 -18.70 2.67
CA ARG A 18 -5.49 -18.12 4.01
C ARG A 18 -6.81 -18.56 4.64
N LEU A 19 -7.77 -19.01 3.84
CA LEU A 19 -9.13 -19.35 4.25
C LEU A 19 -9.54 -20.69 3.62
N PRO A 20 -9.08 -21.83 4.16
CA PRO A 20 -9.37 -23.15 3.59
C PRO A 20 -10.87 -23.48 3.56
N GLY A 21 -11.68 -22.85 4.41
CA GLY A 21 -13.15 -22.94 4.36
C GLY A 21 -13.79 -22.10 3.25
N GLY A 22 -12.99 -21.35 2.48
CA GLY A 22 -13.42 -20.57 1.32
C GLY A 22 -14.41 -19.45 1.66
N VAL A 23 -15.36 -19.20 0.74
CA VAL A 23 -16.36 -18.14 0.89
C VAL A 23 -17.21 -18.25 2.16
N PRO A 24 -17.70 -19.43 2.60
CA PRO A 24 -18.39 -19.57 3.88
C PRO A 24 -17.58 -19.05 5.08
N GLU A 25 -16.27 -19.32 5.10
CA GLU A 25 -15.39 -18.82 6.16
C GLU A 25 -15.24 -17.29 6.11
N VAL A 26 -15.13 -16.71 4.90
CA VAL A 26 -15.14 -15.25 4.74
C VAL A 26 -16.43 -14.66 5.31
N GLN A 27 -17.59 -15.22 4.97
CA GLN A 27 -18.90 -14.75 5.45
C GLN A 27 -19.03 -14.84 6.98
N ALA A 28 -18.50 -15.92 7.58
CA ALA A 28 -18.46 -16.08 9.03
C ALA A 28 -17.60 -15.00 9.69
N ARG A 29 -16.38 -14.76 9.16
CA ARG A 29 -15.47 -13.72 9.66
C ARG A 29 -16.01 -12.30 9.43
N TRP A 30 -16.74 -12.08 8.34
CA TRP A 30 -17.40 -10.80 8.04
C TRP A 30 -18.37 -10.41 9.15
N SER A 31 -19.21 -11.37 9.57
CA SER A 31 -20.22 -11.17 10.62
C SER A 31 -19.62 -10.89 12.01
N LEU A 32 -18.39 -11.35 12.26
CA LEU A 32 -17.67 -11.04 13.52
C LEU A 32 -17.23 -9.58 13.56
N HIS A 33 -16.92 -9.01 12.41
CA HIS A 33 -16.44 -7.64 12.25
C HIS A 33 -17.56 -6.58 12.40
N ASP A 34 -18.82 -7.01 12.30
CA ASP A 34 -20.01 -6.16 12.45
C ASP A 34 -20.31 -5.74 13.89
N ARG A 35 -19.64 -6.37 14.87
CA ARG A 35 -19.84 -6.07 16.29
C ARG A 35 -19.22 -4.74 16.74
N SER A 36 -18.56 -4.00 15.85
CA SER A 36 -17.92 -2.70 16.13
C SER A 36 -18.83 -1.47 15.99
N GLY A 37 -20.14 -1.65 15.75
CA GLY A 37 -21.10 -0.54 15.78
C GLY A 37 -21.18 0.31 14.49
N LEU A 38 -20.46 -0.06 13.43
CA LEU A 38 -20.71 0.44 12.08
C LEU A 38 -21.99 -0.22 11.53
N GLU A 39 -22.87 0.56 10.89
CA GLU A 39 -24.08 0.04 10.21
C GLU A 39 -23.68 -1.01 9.16
N SER A 40 -23.68 -2.27 9.56
CA SER A 40 -23.27 -3.36 8.70
C SER A 40 -24.40 -3.74 7.75
N LYS A 41 -24.09 -3.71 6.44
CA LYS A 41 -24.73 -4.61 5.49
C LYS A 41 -24.13 -5.99 5.75
N GLY A 42 -24.98 -6.95 6.11
CA GLY A 42 -24.57 -8.32 6.40
C GLY A 42 -23.71 -8.96 5.30
N PRO A 43 -23.15 -10.16 5.54
CA PRO A 43 -22.09 -10.73 4.73
C PRO A 43 -22.44 -10.80 3.24
N PRO A 44 -21.50 -10.45 2.34
CA PRO A 44 -21.75 -10.47 0.90
C PRO A 44 -22.14 -11.86 0.40
N HIS A 45 -23.08 -11.91 -0.55
CA HIS A 45 -23.50 -13.17 -1.17
C HIS A 45 -22.37 -13.82 -2.00
N ARG A 46 -22.44 -15.14 -2.21
CA ARG A 46 -21.49 -15.89 -3.07
C ARG A 46 -21.34 -15.29 -4.47
N ALA A 47 -22.45 -14.82 -5.07
CA ALA A 47 -22.41 -14.15 -6.37
C ALA A 47 -21.59 -12.84 -6.35
N THR A 48 -21.56 -12.13 -5.22
CA THR A 48 -20.72 -10.93 -5.04
C THR A 48 -19.24 -11.31 -5.02
N PHE A 49 -18.86 -12.34 -4.26
CA PHE A 49 -17.49 -12.87 -4.28
C PHE A 49 -17.05 -13.32 -5.67
N HIS A 50 -17.91 -14.05 -6.38
CA HIS A 50 -17.62 -14.44 -7.76
C HIS A 50 -17.31 -13.22 -8.64
N ARG A 51 -18.10 -12.13 -8.54
CA ARG A 51 -17.79 -10.92 -9.30
C ARG A 51 -16.47 -10.27 -8.88
N TRP A 52 -16.16 -10.26 -7.58
CA TRP A 52 -14.88 -9.75 -7.09
C TRP A 52 -13.69 -10.54 -7.63
N THR A 53 -13.79 -11.87 -7.66
CA THR A 53 -12.74 -12.71 -8.24
C THR A 53 -12.67 -12.64 -9.76
N GLN A 54 -13.70 -12.11 -10.43
CA GLN A 54 -13.65 -11.69 -11.83
C GLN A 54 -13.14 -10.24 -12.00
N GLY A 55 -12.63 -9.62 -10.94
CA GLY A 55 -12.00 -8.31 -10.97
C GLY A 55 -12.94 -7.12 -10.82
N GLN A 56 -14.20 -7.34 -10.42
CA GLN A 56 -15.08 -6.24 -10.00
C GLN A 56 -14.60 -5.70 -8.65
N VAL A 57 -14.41 -4.38 -8.54
CA VAL A 57 -14.09 -3.76 -7.25
C VAL A 57 -15.34 -3.76 -6.35
N PRO A 58 -15.20 -3.92 -5.02
CA PRO A 58 -16.30 -3.70 -4.08
C PRO A 58 -17.01 -2.36 -4.28
N ARG A 59 -18.26 -2.26 -3.81
CA ARG A 59 -19.07 -1.04 -4.04
C ARG A 59 -18.75 0.07 -3.05
N THR A 60 -18.24 -0.27 -1.87
CA THR A 60 -17.92 0.66 -0.78
C THR A 60 -16.48 0.45 -0.33
N ALA A 61 -15.90 1.48 0.29
CA ALA A 61 -14.56 1.38 0.86
C ALA A 61 -14.55 0.37 2.02
N ASP A 62 -15.60 0.37 2.83
CA ASP A 62 -15.79 -0.57 3.93
C ASP A 62 -15.76 -2.04 3.46
N ASP A 63 -16.43 -2.40 2.36
CA ASP A 63 -16.39 -3.76 1.81
C ASP A 63 -14.97 -4.17 1.41
N LEU A 64 -14.22 -3.27 0.75
CA LEU A 64 -12.85 -3.53 0.33
C LEU A 64 -11.92 -3.67 1.55
N LEU A 65 -12.02 -2.76 2.52
CA LEU A 65 -11.20 -2.78 3.72
C LEU A 65 -11.50 -4.00 4.60
N ARG A 66 -12.76 -4.41 4.76
CA ARG A 66 -13.13 -5.64 5.47
C ARG A 66 -12.61 -6.89 4.78
N LEU A 67 -12.77 -6.97 3.45
CA LEU A 67 -12.23 -8.08 2.67
C LEU A 67 -10.70 -8.17 2.88
N SER A 68 -10.01 -7.04 2.80
CA SER A 68 -8.58 -6.92 3.05
C SER A 68 -8.18 -7.31 4.48
N GLY A 69 -8.93 -6.89 5.49
CA GLY A 69 -8.72 -7.25 6.89
C GLY A 69 -8.89 -8.75 7.14
N ILE A 70 -9.96 -9.35 6.62
CA ILE A 70 -10.22 -10.80 6.71
C ILE A 70 -9.11 -11.61 6.03
N LEU A 71 -8.65 -11.13 4.87
CA LEU A 71 -7.56 -11.75 4.14
C LEU A 71 -6.20 -11.40 4.73
N ASP A 72 -6.08 -10.47 5.68
CA ASP A 72 -4.83 -9.98 6.26
C ASP A 72 -3.85 -9.43 5.21
N VAL A 73 -4.37 -8.66 4.25
CA VAL A 73 -3.61 -8.07 3.14
C VAL A 73 -3.91 -6.58 3.01
N ASP A 74 -2.92 -5.77 2.65
CA ASP A 74 -3.15 -4.35 2.37
C ASP A 74 -4.15 -4.19 1.20
N PRO A 75 -5.14 -3.29 1.28
CA PRO A 75 -6.13 -3.08 0.22
C PRO A 75 -5.51 -2.71 -1.13
N ILE A 76 -4.37 -2.02 -1.14
CA ILE A 76 -3.65 -1.67 -2.38
C ILE A 76 -3.18 -2.92 -3.13
N CYS A 77 -2.79 -4.00 -2.45
CA CYS A 77 -2.35 -5.24 -3.10
C CYS A 77 -3.44 -5.84 -3.99
N LEU A 78 -4.71 -5.70 -3.59
CA LEU A 78 -5.83 -6.24 -4.33
C LEU A 78 -6.20 -5.39 -5.54
N LEU A 79 -5.60 -4.21 -5.73
CA LEU A 79 -5.91 -3.31 -6.84
C LEU A 79 -4.95 -3.52 -8.01
N LYS A 80 -5.51 -3.92 -9.15
CA LYS A 80 -4.80 -4.07 -10.42
C LYS A 80 -4.98 -2.81 -11.26
N LEU A 81 -3.86 -2.15 -11.54
CA LEU A 81 -3.80 -1.08 -12.53
C LEU A 81 -4.12 -1.64 -13.92
N PRO A 82 -4.74 -0.84 -14.80
CA PRO A 82 -4.96 -1.27 -16.17
C PRO A 82 -3.63 -1.48 -16.91
N GLU A 83 -3.59 -2.47 -17.79
CA GLU A 83 -2.41 -2.73 -18.63
C GLU A 83 -2.11 -1.59 -19.60
N ARG A 84 -3.15 -0.87 -20.02
CA ARG A 84 -3.02 0.34 -20.84
C ARG A 84 -3.07 1.58 -19.95
N ASN A 85 -2.03 2.39 -20.01
CA ASN A 85 -1.87 3.66 -19.31
C ASN A 85 -2.00 3.56 -17.77
N PRO A 86 -1.18 2.71 -17.11
CA PRO A 86 -1.17 2.62 -15.65
C PRO A 86 -0.75 3.94 -14.97
N GLU A 87 0.14 4.71 -15.57
CA GLU A 87 0.62 6.01 -15.07
C GLU A 87 -0.52 7.04 -14.99
N ALA A 88 -1.26 7.21 -16.09
CA ALA A 88 -2.41 8.10 -16.14
C ALA A 88 -3.51 7.70 -15.13
N THR A 89 -3.62 6.41 -14.82
CA THR A 89 -4.54 5.95 -13.76
C THR A 89 -4.04 6.37 -12.38
N MET A 90 -2.74 6.27 -12.12
CA MET A 90 -2.13 6.74 -10.86
C MET A 90 -2.25 8.26 -10.70
N GLU A 91 -1.98 9.04 -11.73
CA GLU A 91 -2.18 10.50 -11.73
C GLU A 91 -3.64 10.87 -11.46
N ARG A 92 -4.58 10.15 -12.07
CA ARG A 92 -6.00 10.35 -11.79
C ARG A 92 -6.32 10.06 -10.33
N LEU A 93 -5.86 8.94 -9.76
CA LEU A 93 -6.06 8.64 -8.34
C LEU A 93 -5.49 9.72 -7.43
N ALA A 94 -4.31 10.24 -7.78
CA ALA A 94 -3.64 11.32 -7.04
C ALA A 94 -4.31 12.69 -7.22
N SER A 95 -5.08 12.93 -8.28
CA SER A 95 -5.87 14.16 -8.45
C SER A 95 -7.28 14.04 -7.88
N THR A 96 -7.84 12.83 -7.84
CA THR A 96 -9.18 12.56 -7.30
C THR A 96 -9.37 13.05 -5.87
N TYR A 97 -8.33 13.01 -5.02
CA TYR A 97 -8.46 13.50 -3.64
C TYR A 97 -8.85 14.99 -3.57
N VAL A 98 -8.46 15.79 -4.57
CA VAL A 98 -8.78 17.23 -4.63
C VAL A 98 -10.28 17.44 -4.82
N HIS A 99 -10.93 16.58 -5.60
CA HIS A 99 -12.34 16.67 -5.94
C HIS A 99 -13.25 15.87 -4.99
N GLY A 100 -12.68 14.95 -4.20
CA GLY A 100 -13.41 14.13 -3.22
C GLY A 100 -14.40 13.14 -3.84
N ARG A 101 -14.30 12.85 -5.15
CA ARG A 101 -15.21 11.94 -5.86
C ARG A 101 -14.48 10.72 -6.37
N TRP A 102 -14.53 9.63 -5.61
CA TRP A 102 -13.82 8.39 -5.93
C TRP A 102 -14.61 7.48 -6.86
N GLU A 103 -13.97 7.06 -7.95
CA GLU A 103 -14.50 6.08 -8.88
C GLU A 103 -13.51 4.93 -9.10
N PRO A 104 -13.83 3.70 -8.65
CA PRO A 104 -15.03 3.33 -7.87
C PRO A 104 -15.03 3.91 -6.44
N PRO A 105 -16.21 4.04 -5.78
CA PRO A 105 -16.32 4.56 -4.41
C PRO A 105 -15.54 3.74 -3.38
N ALA A 106 -15.23 2.49 -3.67
CA ALA A 106 -14.36 1.67 -2.82
C ALA A 106 -12.95 2.22 -2.63
N LEU A 107 -12.53 3.21 -3.41
CA LEU A 107 -11.22 3.86 -3.25
C LEU A 107 -11.25 5.06 -2.31
N GLU A 108 -12.40 5.41 -1.73
CA GLU A 108 -12.55 6.56 -0.85
C GLU A 108 -11.59 6.56 0.35
N PHE A 109 -11.23 5.37 0.85
CA PHE A 109 -10.24 5.24 1.94
C PHE A 109 -8.87 5.86 1.61
N LEU A 110 -8.50 5.99 0.33
CA LEU A 110 -7.25 6.62 -0.09
C LEU A 110 -7.23 8.12 0.24
N GLN A 111 -8.39 8.74 0.44
CA GLN A 111 -8.47 10.11 0.89
C GLN A 111 -7.64 10.31 2.15
N GLU A 112 -7.68 9.40 3.11
CA GLU A 112 -6.96 9.52 4.38
C GLU A 112 -5.42 9.49 4.22
N PHE A 113 -4.91 8.90 3.13
CA PHE A 113 -3.47 8.89 2.83
C PHE A 113 -3.04 10.12 2.04
N MET A 114 -3.89 10.61 1.14
CA MET A 114 -3.54 11.68 0.20
C MET A 114 -3.64 13.08 0.81
N GLY A 115 -2.89 14.02 0.24
CA GLY A 115 -2.84 15.42 0.69
C GLY A 115 -1.99 15.63 1.95
N ARG A 116 -2.12 16.81 2.56
CA ARG A 116 -1.36 17.19 3.77
C ARG A 116 -2.04 16.66 5.03
N ARG A 117 -1.42 15.67 5.69
CA ARG A 117 -1.99 14.97 6.84
C ARG A 117 -1.26 15.30 8.14
N ALA A 118 -2.00 15.58 9.21
CA ALA A 118 -1.41 15.77 10.53
C ALA A 118 -0.95 14.42 11.14
N ALA A 119 -1.78 13.38 10.94
CA ALA A 119 -1.47 12.00 11.29
C ALA A 119 -1.39 11.16 10.02
N TRP A 120 -0.29 10.44 9.84
CA TRP A 120 -0.08 9.51 8.74
C TRP A 120 0.86 8.38 9.21
N PRO A 121 0.66 7.13 8.75
CA PRO A 121 -0.52 6.63 8.03
C PRO A 121 -1.80 6.70 8.90
N PRO A 122 -3.01 6.51 8.31
CA PRO A 122 -4.28 6.62 9.03
C PRO A 122 -4.43 5.54 10.12
N PRO A 123 -4.47 5.90 11.42
CA PRO A 123 -4.51 4.92 12.50
C PRO A 123 -5.82 4.10 12.54
N SER A 124 -6.94 4.75 12.22
CA SER A 124 -8.28 4.15 12.11
C SER A 124 -8.26 2.92 11.21
N LEU A 125 -7.73 3.05 9.99
CA LEU A 125 -7.70 1.96 9.01
C LEU A 125 -7.05 0.68 9.57
N ALA A 126 -5.87 0.78 10.18
CA ALA A 126 -5.18 -0.39 10.72
C ALA A 126 -5.90 -0.99 11.93
N ARG A 127 -6.40 -0.15 12.84
CA ARG A 127 -7.07 -0.63 14.06
C ARG A 127 -8.43 -1.23 13.76
N ASP A 128 -9.24 -0.52 12.99
CA ASP A 128 -10.63 -0.87 12.76
C ASP A 128 -10.75 -2.11 11.90
N TYR A 129 -9.88 -2.30 10.89
CA TYR A 129 -9.97 -3.41 9.94
C TYR A 129 -8.94 -4.53 10.13
N PHE A 130 -7.80 -4.26 10.78
CA PHE A 130 -6.72 -5.25 10.95
C PHE A 130 -6.42 -5.58 12.41
N GLY A 131 -7.08 -4.89 13.36
CA GLY A 131 -6.92 -5.09 14.79
C GLY A 131 -5.50 -4.80 15.29
N ARG A 132 -4.74 -3.95 14.59
CA ARG A 132 -3.33 -3.66 14.90
C ARG A 132 -2.95 -2.23 14.56
N ASP A 133 -1.79 -1.79 15.03
CA ASP A 133 -1.18 -0.52 14.60
C ASP A 133 -0.32 -0.72 13.34
N TRP A 134 -0.04 0.38 12.66
CA TRP A 134 0.96 0.41 11.59
C TRP A 134 2.36 0.15 12.14
N HIS A 135 3.12 -0.69 11.43
CA HIS A 135 4.56 -0.74 11.60
C HIS A 135 5.15 0.46 10.86
N LYS A 136 5.90 1.30 11.57
CA LYS A 136 6.48 2.54 11.04
C LYS A 136 7.97 2.58 11.29
N ARG A 137 8.72 3.09 10.32
CA ARG A 137 10.14 3.41 10.45
C ARG A 137 10.39 4.77 9.82
N GLU A 138 11.09 5.63 10.55
CA GLU A 138 11.38 6.99 10.12
C GLU A 138 12.88 7.16 9.89
N ILE A 139 13.23 7.90 8.85
CA ILE A 139 14.61 8.31 8.53
C ILE A 139 14.61 9.83 8.45
N THR A 140 15.55 10.45 9.15
CA THR A 140 15.73 11.91 9.10
C THR A 140 16.84 12.22 8.10
N HIS A 141 16.51 13.02 7.09
CA HIS A 141 17.46 13.65 6.19
C HIS A 141 17.85 15.01 6.77
N ASP A 142 19.11 15.13 7.19
CA ASP A 142 19.70 16.41 7.53
C ASP A 142 20.35 17.03 6.30
N ALA A 143 19.87 18.22 5.91
CA ALA A 143 20.41 18.94 4.77
C ALA A 143 21.76 19.60 5.06
N THR A 144 22.22 19.67 6.31
CA THR A 144 23.57 20.18 6.61
C THR A 144 24.66 19.19 6.23
N ASP A 145 24.38 17.89 6.33
CA ASP A 145 25.35 16.84 6.06
C ASP A 145 25.52 16.62 4.55
N ARG A 146 24.40 16.52 3.83
CA ARG A 146 24.38 16.33 2.38
C ARG A 146 23.04 16.75 1.78
N THR A 147 23.06 17.30 0.57
CA THR A 147 21.85 17.69 -0.18
C THR A 147 21.87 17.15 -1.59
N ASN A 148 20.68 17.05 -2.19
CA ASN A 148 20.49 16.72 -3.59
C ASN A 148 21.20 15.41 -4.01
N PHE A 149 20.84 14.32 -3.35
CA PHE A 149 21.41 13.00 -3.64
C PHE A 149 20.37 11.89 -3.54
N TYR A 150 20.62 10.79 -4.25
CA TYR A 150 19.89 9.56 -4.05
C TYR A 150 20.51 8.75 -2.92
N ALA A 151 19.65 8.14 -2.11
CA ALA A 151 20.02 7.11 -1.16
C ALA A 151 19.08 5.93 -1.27
N THR A 152 19.54 4.75 -0.85
CA THR A 152 18.77 3.52 -0.98
C THR A 152 18.19 3.12 0.36
N LEU A 153 16.87 2.96 0.39
CA LEU A 153 16.13 2.33 1.46
C LEU A 153 16.17 0.82 1.27
N ARG A 154 16.71 0.09 2.25
CA ARG A 154 16.65 -1.37 2.30
C ARG A 154 15.50 -1.78 3.21
N ILE A 155 14.46 -2.36 2.62
CA ILE A 155 13.23 -2.75 3.32
C ILE A 155 13.12 -4.27 3.32
N ALA A 156 13.25 -4.91 4.49
CA ALA A 156 13.12 -6.36 4.61
C ALA A 156 11.91 -6.75 5.47
N PRO A 157 11.09 -7.73 5.05
CA PRO A 157 10.06 -8.28 5.93
C PRO A 157 10.73 -8.92 7.17
N LEU A 158 10.10 -8.83 8.34
CA LEU A 158 10.61 -9.48 9.54
C LEU A 158 10.29 -10.98 9.52
N ASP A 159 11.25 -11.81 9.92
CA ASP A 159 11.10 -13.27 9.98
C ASP A 159 9.81 -13.68 10.71
N GLY A 160 9.01 -14.54 10.08
CA GLY A 160 7.72 -14.98 10.60
C GLY A 160 6.50 -14.16 10.14
N SER A 161 6.68 -13.04 9.43
CA SER A 161 5.59 -12.36 8.74
C SER A 161 5.13 -13.18 7.52
N ARG A 162 4.32 -14.23 7.76
CA ARG A 162 3.65 -15.10 6.74
C ARG A 162 4.34 -15.05 5.38
N CYS A 163 5.50 -15.71 5.27
CA CYS A 163 6.29 -15.78 4.06
C CYS A 163 5.38 -16.15 2.86
N GLY A 164 5.28 -15.25 1.87
CA GLY A 164 4.56 -15.50 0.62
C GLY A 164 3.32 -14.62 0.36
N GLY A 165 2.95 -13.72 1.27
CA GLY A 165 1.92 -12.71 1.00
C GLY A 165 2.41 -11.53 0.16
N PRO A 166 1.53 -10.82 -0.57
CA PRO A 166 1.90 -9.54 -1.15
C PRO A 166 1.98 -8.47 -0.05
N PHE A 167 3.02 -7.64 -0.09
CA PHE A 167 3.29 -6.58 0.89
C PHE A 167 3.23 -5.21 0.24
N VAL A 168 2.79 -4.21 1.01
CA VAL A 168 2.84 -2.80 0.62
C VAL A 168 3.59 -2.02 1.69
N TYR A 169 4.53 -1.22 1.23
CA TYR A 169 5.21 -0.21 2.01
C TYR A 169 4.76 1.15 1.50
N HIS A 170 3.98 1.84 2.32
CA HIS A 170 3.59 3.21 2.09
C HIS A 170 4.76 4.11 2.45
N VAL A 171 5.09 5.06 1.58
CA VAL A 171 6.18 6.01 1.81
C VAL A 171 5.59 7.41 1.83
N ALA A 172 5.92 8.18 2.86
CA ALA A 172 5.58 9.59 2.97
C ALA A 172 6.78 10.38 3.49
N PHE A 173 6.70 11.69 3.35
CA PHE A 173 7.67 12.60 3.96
C PHE A 173 6.99 13.81 4.56
N ARG A 174 7.71 14.50 5.44
CA ARG A 174 7.35 15.84 5.91
C ARG A 174 8.60 16.68 6.04
N HIS A 175 8.46 17.96 5.78
CA HIS A 175 9.52 18.92 6.09
C HIS A 175 9.56 19.18 7.60
N THR A 176 10.77 19.37 8.14
CA THR A 176 10.96 19.61 9.59
C THR A 176 10.49 21.01 10.02
N SER A 177 10.60 22.00 9.13
CA SER A 177 10.27 23.40 9.39
C SER A 177 9.19 23.99 8.47
N LEU A 178 8.91 23.35 7.34
CA LEU A 178 7.95 23.85 6.34
C LEU A 178 6.59 23.14 6.43
N PHE A 179 5.58 23.76 5.79
CA PHE A 179 4.25 23.18 5.56
C PHE A 179 3.54 22.62 6.81
N GLY A 180 3.78 23.23 7.97
CA GLY A 180 3.15 22.84 9.23
C GLY A 180 3.50 21.43 9.70
N LYS A 181 4.66 20.88 9.28
CA LYS A 181 5.15 19.55 9.64
C LYS A 181 4.15 18.43 9.31
N ARG A 182 3.32 18.64 8.29
CA ARG A 182 2.32 17.67 7.83
C ARG A 182 2.97 16.65 6.91
N TRP A 183 2.52 15.40 7.02
CA TRP A 183 2.89 14.31 6.15
C TRP A 183 2.27 14.47 4.77
N LEU A 184 3.06 14.13 3.76
CA LEU A 184 2.69 14.06 2.36
C LEU A 184 3.03 12.67 1.85
N GLN A 185 2.03 11.95 1.32
CA GLN A 185 2.28 10.68 0.63
C GLN A 185 3.29 10.93 -0.50
N TYR A 186 4.33 10.10 -0.54
CA TYR A 186 5.35 10.11 -1.57
C TYR A 186 5.07 9.03 -2.62
N GLY A 187 4.74 7.82 -2.17
CA GLY A 187 4.38 6.74 -3.05
C GLY A 187 4.26 5.42 -2.33
N LEU A 188 4.28 4.34 -3.10
CA LEU A 188 4.05 2.99 -2.64
C LEU A 188 5.12 2.08 -3.23
N VAL A 189 5.61 1.14 -2.42
CA VAL A 189 6.45 0.04 -2.87
C VAL A 189 5.69 -1.25 -2.59
N LEU A 190 5.42 -2.03 -3.63
CA LEU A 190 4.66 -3.26 -3.54
C LEU A 190 5.57 -4.43 -3.86
N ARG A 191 5.41 -5.52 -3.10
CA ARG A 191 6.13 -6.77 -3.30
C ARG A 191 5.13 -7.91 -3.44
N HIS A 192 5.21 -8.67 -4.52
CA HIS A 192 4.43 -9.91 -4.68
C HIS A 192 5.31 -10.99 -5.31
N GLY A 193 5.60 -12.06 -4.55
CA GLY A 193 6.60 -13.05 -4.94
C GLY A 193 7.97 -12.39 -5.13
N ASN A 194 8.53 -12.49 -6.33
CA ASN A 194 9.80 -11.84 -6.67
C ASN A 194 9.62 -10.43 -7.26
N ARG A 195 8.39 -10.05 -7.63
CA ARG A 195 8.15 -8.77 -8.31
C ARG A 195 8.13 -7.62 -7.30
N ILE A 196 9.03 -6.66 -7.49
CA ILE A 196 9.00 -5.35 -6.84
C ILE A 196 8.37 -4.36 -7.82
N SER A 197 7.44 -3.54 -7.34
CA SER A 197 6.93 -2.40 -8.09
C SER A 197 6.84 -1.17 -7.22
N LEU A 198 7.12 -0.02 -7.82
CA LEU A 198 7.05 1.28 -7.20
C LEU A 198 6.01 2.11 -7.94
N ARG A 199 5.17 2.80 -7.18
CA ARG A 199 4.14 3.71 -7.70
C ARG A 199 4.26 5.04 -6.97
N HIS A 200 4.70 6.07 -7.66
CA HIS A 200 4.81 7.41 -7.12
C HIS A 200 3.51 8.19 -7.30
N ILE A 201 3.25 9.16 -6.42
CA ILE A 201 2.01 9.95 -6.46
C ILE A 201 1.87 10.82 -7.73
N ASN A 202 2.96 11.08 -8.45
CA ASN A 202 2.92 11.85 -9.70
C ASN A 202 2.65 10.99 -10.95
N GLY A 203 2.32 9.71 -10.79
CA GLY A 203 2.09 8.80 -11.93
C GLY A 203 3.29 7.94 -12.32
N HIS A 204 4.51 8.27 -11.88
CA HIS A 204 5.68 7.45 -12.19
C HIS A 204 5.55 6.04 -11.61
N ILE A 205 5.84 5.04 -12.45
CA ILE A 205 5.83 3.63 -12.09
C ILE A 205 7.19 3.04 -12.48
N ASP A 206 7.74 2.25 -11.57
CA ASP A 206 8.98 1.49 -11.79
C ASP A 206 8.79 0.06 -11.27
N GLY A 207 9.62 -0.88 -11.70
CA GLY A 207 9.56 -2.24 -11.21
C GLY A 207 10.63 -3.17 -11.74
N CYS A 208 11.08 -4.06 -10.88
CA CYS A 208 12.11 -5.06 -11.17
C CYS A 208 11.74 -6.38 -10.49
N ASP A 209 12.47 -7.43 -10.84
CA ASP A 209 12.35 -8.73 -10.19
C ASP A 209 13.54 -8.93 -9.25
N ALA A 210 13.25 -9.16 -7.98
CA ALA A 210 14.23 -9.55 -7.00
C ALA A 210 14.76 -10.96 -7.27
N ARG A 211 15.95 -11.26 -6.73
CA ARG A 211 16.58 -12.58 -6.88
C ARG A 211 15.73 -13.71 -6.31
N ASP A 212 15.12 -13.50 -5.15
CA ASP A 212 14.19 -14.41 -4.51
C ASP A 212 13.15 -13.64 -3.67
N ALA A 213 12.08 -14.32 -3.25
CA ALA A 213 10.92 -13.74 -2.57
C ALA A 213 11.21 -13.15 -1.18
N LEU A 214 12.32 -13.55 -0.55
CA LEU A 214 12.74 -13.12 0.78
C LEU A 214 13.78 -12.00 0.73
N ALA A 215 14.40 -11.77 -0.44
CA ALA A 215 15.35 -10.69 -0.64
C ALA A 215 14.73 -9.32 -0.30
N PRO A 216 15.49 -8.44 0.38
CA PRO A 216 15.02 -7.12 0.74
C PRO A 216 14.64 -6.30 -0.50
N ASN A 217 13.68 -5.41 -0.35
CA ASN A 217 13.36 -4.44 -1.38
C ASN A 217 14.37 -3.29 -1.29
N LEU A 218 15.08 -3.04 -2.38
CA LEU A 218 15.98 -1.90 -2.51
C LEU A 218 15.24 -0.79 -3.25
N VAL A 219 15.10 0.36 -2.60
CA VAL A 219 14.30 1.48 -3.09
C VAL A 219 15.12 2.76 -3.02
N GLU A 220 15.49 3.31 -4.17
CA GLU A 220 16.15 4.61 -4.23
C GLU A 220 15.15 5.73 -4.06
N THR A 221 15.51 6.70 -3.21
CA THR A 221 14.74 7.92 -2.98
C THR A 221 15.65 9.14 -3.03
N TRP A 222 15.09 10.28 -3.44
CA TRP A 222 15.80 11.53 -3.54
C TRP A 222 15.71 12.34 -2.25
N PHE A 223 16.85 12.65 -1.68
CA PHE A 223 16.99 13.60 -0.58
C PHE A 223 17.36 14.96 -1.16
N GLY A 224 16.35 15.84 -1.20
CA GLY A 224 16.45 17.17 -1.79
C GLY A 224 17.27 18.17 -0.98
N PRO A 225 17.06 19.48 -1.20
CA PRO A 225 17.89 20.51 -0.59
C PRO A 225 17.47 20.91 0.84
N SER A 226 16.31 20.45 1.31
CA SER A 226 15.74 20.85 2.60
C SER A 226 15.62 19.66 3.55
N PRO A 227 15.82 19.86 4.87
CA PRO A 227 15.67 18.76 5.83
C PRO A 227 14.25 18.21 5.82
N ALA A 228 14.16 16.88 5.86
CA ALA A 228 12.90 16.17 5.82
C ALA A 228 12.96 14.90 6.66
N VAL A 229 11.80 14.47 7.14
CA VAL A 229 11.63 13.14 7.74
C VAL A 229 10.85 12.30 6.76
N PHE A 230 11.42 11.17 6.36
CA PHE A 230 10.77 10.14 5.56
C PHE A 230 10.22 9.08 6.48
N CYS A 231 8.99 8.62 6.23
CA CYS A 231 8.36 7.54 6.96
C CYS A 231 7.97 6.44 5.97
N VAL A 232 8.42 5.23 6.27
CA VAL A 232 7.92 4.01 5.64
C VAL A 232 6.95 3.35 6.61
N ALA A 233 5.78 2.95 6.12
CA ALA A 233 4.76 2.29 6.91
C ALA A 233 4.19 1.07 6.20
N SER A 234 3.87 0.02 6.97
CA SER A 234 3.21 -1.18 6.48
C SER A 234 2.28 -1.78 7.55
N LEU A 235 1.25 -2.49 7.10
CA LEU A 235 0.39 -3.30 7.98
C LEU A 235 1.10 -4.56 8.49
N HIS A 236 2.21 -4.93 7.86
CA HIS A 236 3.01 -6.10 8.21
C HIS A 236 4.38 -5.68 8.78
N PRO A 237 4.94 -6.42 9.75
CA PRO A 237 6.22 -6.09 10.35
C PRO A 237 7.39 -6.10 9.35
N PHE A 238 8.29 -5.12 9.44
CA PHE A 238 9.48 -5.00 8.59
C PHE A 238 10.64 -4.27 9.29
N THR A 239 11.84 -4.38 8.71
CA THR A 239 13.02 -3.58 9.03
C THR A 239 13.31 -2.59 7.91
N LEU A 240 13.92 -1.46 8.29
CA LEU A 240 14.31 -0.39 7.36
C LEU A 240 15.72 0.05 7.70
N ASP A 241 16.61 -0.05 6.73
CA ASP A 241 17.97 0.49 6.80
C ASP A 241 18.18 1.52 5.67
N LEU A 242 19.00 2.53 5.92
CA LEU A 242 19.48 3.45 4.89
C LEU A 242 20.90 3.02 4.45
N ILE A 243 21.11 2.83 3.16
CA ILE A 243 22.43 2.51 2.59
C ILE A 243 22.82 3.56 1.54
N GLU A 244 24.06 4.04 1.59
CA GLU A 244 24.54 5.15 0.75
C GLU A 244 24.79 4.73 -0.71
N ALA A 245 25.13 3.47 -0.93
CA ALA A 245 25.26 2.88 -2.26
C ALA A 245 24.55 1.52 -2.25
N GLY A 246 23.61 1.33 -3.17
CA GLY A 246 23.01 0.02 -3.42
C GLY A 246 24.11 -0.97 -3.80
N PRO A 247 24.03 -2.25 -3.40
CA PRO A 247 25.01 -3.24 -3.81
C PRO A 247 24.97 -3.38 -5.34
N THR A 248 26.13 -3.35 -5.98
CA THR A 248 26.25 -3.41 -7.44
C THR A 248 25.56 -4.66 -7.99
N GLY A 249 24.66 -4.49 -8.94
CA GLY A 249 23.95 -5.60 -9.59
C GLY A 249 22.79 -6.19 -8.79
N GLU A 250 22.33 -5.52 -7.73
CA GLU A 250 21.04 -5.84 -7.10
C GLU A 250 19.88 -5.10 -7.80
N PRO A 251 18.72 -5.75 -7.98
CA PRO A 251 17.52 -5.10 -8.49
C PRO A 251 17.08 -3.97 -7.56
N VAL A 252 16.92 -2.77 -8.12
CA VAL A 252 16.50 -1.57 -7.40
C VAL A 252 15.34 -0.91 -8.14
N VAL A 253 14.40 -0.34 -7.40
CA VAL A 253 13.38 0.56 -7.94
C VAL A 253 13.64 1.97 -7.46
N ARG A 254 13.31 2.98 -8.26
CA ARG A 254 13.65 4.37 -7.96
C ARG A 254 12.45 5.30 -7.96
N PHE A 255 12.29 6.07 -6.89
CA PHE A 255 11.40 7.23 -6.92
C PHE A 255 12.03 8.36 -7.74
N PRO A 256 11.24 9.11 -8.52
CA PRO A 256 11.77 10.29 -9.21
C PRO A 256 12.22 11.35 -8.20
N GLY A 257 13.32 12.04 -8.49
CA GLY A 257 13.85 13.16 -7.68
C GLY A 257 13.33 14.52 -8.08
#